data_AF-A0A7C1N6I4-F1
#
_entry.id   AF-A0A7C1N6I4-F1
#
_cell.length_a   1.000
_cell.length_b   1.000
_cell.length_c   1.000
_cell.angle_alpha   90.00
_cell.angle_beta   90.00
_cell.angle_gamma   90.00
#
_symmetry.space_group_name_H-M   'P 1'
#
loop_
_entity.id
_entity.type
_entity.pdbx_description
1 polymer ?
#
loop_
_entity_poly.entity_id
_entity_poly.type
_entity_poly.pdbx_seq_one_letter_code
_entity_poly.pdbx_strand_id
1 'polypeptide(L)'
;LMVFGKSMFLYQEPVKFVHDIVKDWEVPPVIMFDMAHVLGIYGAFQTPLSEGANIITGSTHKTFFGPQRGVIAGNFPKGSPLRKLWLDIKSRAFPGSTSNHHLGTLLALLMAVYEMNEFKEEYQKQVRANAKSFARALKDTGIQVEGDEKDGFTETHQVVIRIKAHGDGQEIARRLEENNIVTNYQALPDDETFLKSSGIRMGVQEMTRYGMKEKDFDQLSGFIADVIIRNKKVKEEAKRFRGNFLQMKYCLSPKEAFPIAAKIIKSIFPYPDFADLFIENLEKNI
;
A
#
# COMPACT_ATOMS: atom_id res chain seq x y z
N LEU A 1 2.72 -3.28 -25.30
CA LEU A 1 2.80 -3.01 -23.84
C LEU A 1 2.01 -4.11 -23.15
N MET A 2 2.62 -4.80 -22.19
CA MET A 2 1.94 -5.74 -21.29
C MET A 2 1.94 -5.14 -19.89
N VAL A 3 0.78 -5.13 -19.23
CA VAL A 3 0.60 -4.45 -17.94
C VAL A 3 0.18 -5.46 -16.87
N PHE A 4 1.01 -5.59 -15.85
CA PHE A 4 0.66 -6.23 -14.58
C PHE A 4 0.20 -5.16 -13.61
N GLY A 5 -1.10 -4.82 -13.64
CA GLY A 5 -1.67 -3.78 -12.80
C GLY A 5 -3.08 -4.14 -12.37
N LYS A 6 -3.23 -4.57 -11.12
CA LYS A 6 -4.52 -4.93 -10.52
C LYS A 6 -4.69 -4.19 -9.21
N SER A 7 -5.90 -3.70 -8.93
CA SER A 7 -6.21 -3.13 -7.62
C SER A 7 -6.42 -4.20 -6.55
N MET A 8 -6.73 -5.43 -6.96
CA MET A 8 -6.95 -6.57 -6.08
C MET A 8 -6.21 -7.79 -6.61
N PHE A 9 -5.26 -8.29 -5.81
CA PHE A 9 -4.49 -9.50 -6.06
C PHE A 9 -3.88 -9.96 -4.73
N LEU A 10 -3.77 -11.27 -4.55
CA LEU A 10 -3.30 -11.88 -3.30
C LEU A 10 -1.91 -12.48 -3.43
N TYR A 11 -1.40 -12.63 -4.66
CA TYR A 11 -0.18 -13.37 -4.99
C TYR A 11 0.70 -12.62 -5.97
N GLN A 12 1.96 -13.02 -6.06
CA GLN A 12 2.90 -12.49 -7.04
C GLN A 12 2.35 -12.65 -8.46
N GLU A 13 2.57 -11.63 -9.29
CA GLU A 13 2.24 -11.73 -10.71
C GLU A 13 3.32 -12.52 -11.47
N PRO A 14 2.97 -13.27 -12.53
CA PRO A 14 3.91 -14.14 -13.24
C PRO A 14 4.83 -13.38 -14.21
N VAL A 15 5.49 -12.33 -13.74
CA VAL A 15 6.31 -11.41 -14.57
C VAL A 15 7.41 -12.16 -15.30
N LYS A 16 8.19 -12.96 -14.56
CA LYS A 16 9.30 -13.74 -15.13
C LYS A 16 8.83 -14.74 -16.18
N PHE A 17 7.74 -15.45 -15.91
CA PHE A 17 7.17 -16.40 -16.84
C PHE A 17 6.77 -15.72 -18.15
N VAL A 18 6.06 -14.59 -18.07
CA VAL A 18 5.67 -13.83 -19.27
C VAL A 18 6.90 -13.26 -19.99
N HIS A 19 7.87 -12.71 -19.25
CA HIS A 19 9.13 -12.23 -19.82
C HIS A 19 9.83 -13.32 -20.62
N ASP A 20 9.97 -14.53 -20.07
CA ASP A 20 10.65 -15.66 -20.72
C ASP A 20 9.95 -16.13 -22.01
N ILE A 21 8.64 -15.90 -22.15
CA ILE A 21 7.88 -16.18 -23.38
C ILE A 21 8.12 -15.12 -24.47
N VAL A 22 8.22 -13.84 -24.08
CA VAL A 22 8.12 -12.71 -25.03
C VAL A 22 9.45 -12.05 -25.35
N LYS A 23 10.51 -12.35 -24.60
CA LYS A 23 11.82 -11.69 -24.74
C LYS A 23 12.48 -11.87 -26.12
N ASP A 24 12.20 -12.99 -26.79
CA ASP A 24 12.79 -13.36 -28.08
C ASP A 24 11.84 -13.11 -29.27
N TRP A 25 10.71 -12.43 -29.05
CA TRP A 25 9.84 -12.01 -30.14
C TRP A 25 10.55 -10.99 -31.04
N GLU A 26 10.17 -10.92 -32.32
CA GLU A 26 10.72 -9.94 -33.27
C GLU A 26 10.65 -8.50 -32.74
N VAL A 27 9.55 -8.18 -32.06
CA VAL A 27 9.36 -6.94 -31.32
C VAL A 27 8.93 -7.26 -29.88
N PRO A 28 9.88 -7.37 -28.93
CA PRO A 28 9.54 -7.68 -27.54
C PRO A 28 8.67 -6.56 -26.94
N PRO A 29 7.55 -6.89 -26.27
CA PRO A 29 6.71 -5.90 -25.65
C PRO A 29 7.41 -5.27 -24.43
N VAL A 30 7.15 -3.98 -24.19
CA VAL A 30 7.44 -3.38 -22.88
C VAL A 30 6.56 -4.04 -21.83
N ILE A 31 7.17 -4.58 -20.78
CA ILE A 31 6.49 -5.11 -19.60
C ILE A 31 6.48 -4.03 -18.52
N MET A 32 5.27 -3.61 -18.13
CA MET A 32 5.04 -2.64 -17.06
C MET A 32 4.38 -3.34 -15.87
N PHE A 33 4.89 -3.10 -14.66
CA PHE A 33 4.25 -3.54 -13.43
C PHE A 33 3.76 -2.34 -12.64
N ASP A 34 2.45 -2.25 -12.38
CA ASP A 34 1.90 -1.25 -11.48
C ASP A 34 1.91 -1.75 -10.04
N MET A 35 2.87 -1.22 -9.28
CA MET A 35 3.09 -1.55 -7.88
C MET A 35 2.25 -0.70 -6.92
N ALA A 36 1.25 0.05 -7.39
CA ALA A 36 0.54 1.00 -6.55
C ALA A 36 0.11 0.43 -5.18
N HIS A 37 -0.39 -0.79 -5.15
CA HIS A 37 -0.83 -1.47 -3.93
C HIS A 37 0.30 -2.13 -3.13
N VAL A 38 1.43 -2.45 -3.75
CA VAL A 38 2.51 -3.24 -3.13
C VAL A 38 3.85 -2.50 -3.04
N LEU A 39 3.89 -1.20 -3.38
CA LEU A 39 5.11 -0.41 -3.38
C LEU A 39 5.80 -0.39 -2.01
N GLY A 40 5.03 -0.30 -0.92
CA GLY A 40 5.59 -0.33 0.43
C GLY A 40 6.16 -1.69 0.83
N ILE A 41 5.80 -2.76 0.12
CA ILE A 41 6.28 -4.11 0.35
C ILE A 41 7.16 -4.66 -0.78
N TYR A 42 7.67 -3.78 -1.64
CA TYR A 42 8.65 -4.14 -2.68
C TYR A 42 9.87 -4.86 -2.07
N GLY A 43 10.41 -5.84 -2.80
CA GLY A 43 11.51 -6.67 -2.33
C GLY A 43 11.02 -7.85 -1.50
N ALA A 44 10.29 -7.57 -0.41
CA ALA A 44 9.74 -8.61 0.45
C ALA A 44 8.56 -9.37 -0.18
N PHE A 45 7.77 -8.70 -1.02
CA PHE A 45 6.67 -9.31 -1.79
C PHE A 45 7.14 -9.81 -3.15
N GLN A 46 7.72 -8.95 -3.98
CA GLN A 46 8.12 -9.26 -5.36
C GLN A 46 9.19 -8.27 -5.84
N THR A 47 10.01 -8.67 -6.82
CA THR A 47 11.02 -7.79 -7.44
C THR A 47 10.85 -7.73 -8.97
N PRO A 48 9.80 -7.05 -9.49
CA PRO A 48 9.43 -7.14 -10.91
C PRO A 48 10.55 -6.75 -11.89
N LEU A 49 11.40 -5.78 -11.54
CA LEU A 49 12.52 -5.37 -12.38
C LEU A 49 13.57 -6.48 -12.56
N SER A 50 13.84 -7.28 -11.53
CA SER A 50 14.73 -8.47 -11.67
C SER A 50 14.05 -9.64 -12.37
N GLU A 51 12.73 -9.62 -12.42
CA GLU A 51 11.91 -10.64 -13.09
C GLU A 51 11.68 -10.32 -14.58
N GLY A 52 12.20 -9.20 -15.08
CA GLY A 52 12.11 -8.84 -16.50
C GLY A 52 11.10 -7.74 -16.82
N ALA A 53 10.44 -7.14 -15.83
CA ALA A 53 9.71 -5.89 -16.06
C ALA A 53 10.68 -4.78 -16.47
N ASN A 54 10.28 -3.96 -17.44
CA ASN A 54 11.10 -2.84 -17.90
C ASN A 54 10.80 -1.56 -17.10
N ILE A 55 9.53 -1.39 -16.72
CA ILE A 55 9.02 -0.21 -16.01
C ILE A 55 8.18 -0.67 -14.83
N ILE A 56 8.33 0.04 -13.73
CA ILE A 56 7.40 0.01 -12.61
C ILE A 56 6.73 1.36 -12.46
N THR A 57 5.43 1.35 -12.19
CA THR A 57 4.70 2.53 -11.70
C THR A 57 4.24 2.27 -10.28
N GLY A 58 3.91 3.32 -9.53
CA GLY A 58 3.40 3.13 -8.18
C GLY A 58 2.76 4.36 -7.59
N SER A 59 2.00 4.15 -6.53
CA SER A 59 1.36 5.16 -5.69
C SER A 59 2.10 5.23 -4.37
N THR A 60 2.35 6.44 -3.85
CA THR A 60 3.10 6.63 -2.60
C THR A 60 2.20 6.81 -1.37
N HIS A 61 0.96 6.32 -1.40
CA HIS A 61 -0.05 6.57 -0.35
C HIS A 61 -0.88 5.32 0.02
N LYS A 62 -0.40 4.12 -0.33
CA LYS A 62 -1.09 2.85 -0.06
C LYS A 62 -0.32 2.04 0.99
N THR A 63 0.38 0.99 0.58
CA THR A 63 1.38 0.33 1.45
C THR A 63 2.62 1.18 1.65
N PHE A 64 2.99 1.97 0.65
CA PHE A 64 3.93 3.07 0.85
C PHE A 64 3.18 4.21 1.53
N PHE A 65 3.54 4.56 2.76
CA PHE A 65 2.73 5.41 3.64
C PHE A 65 3.07 6.91 3.56
N GLY A 66 3.29 7.41 2.35
CA GLY A 66 3.58 8.82 2.04
C GLY A 66 2.37 9.60 1.50
N PRO A 67 2.60 10.79 0.92
CA PRO A 67 1.55 11.63 0.37
C PRO A 67 1.00 11.07 -0.95
N GLN A 68 -0.15 11.58 -1.40
CA GLN A 68 -0.76 11.20 -2.67
C GLN A 68 0.08 11.67 -3.88
N ARG A 69 0.97 10.79 -4.36
CA ARG A 69 1.76 10.97 -5.59
C ARG A 69 1.91 9.66 -6.35
N GLY A 70 2.35 9.79 -7.61
CA GLY A 70 2.78 8.70 -8.46
C GLY A 70 4.30 8.68 -8.62
N VAL A 71 4.86 7.49 -8.83
CA VAL A 71 6.27 7.27 -9.20
C VAL A 71 6.34 6.42 -10.46
N ILE A 72 7.36 6.69 -11.28
CA ILE A 72 7.75 5.84 -12.41
C ILE A 72 9.24 5.54 -12.24
N ALA A 73 9.60 4.27 -12.28
CA ALA A 73 10.98 3.81 -12.26
C ALA A 73 11.20 2.73 -13.31
N GLY A 74 12.45 2.58 -13.76
CA GLY A 74 12.83 1.58 -14.74
C GLY A 74 14.34 1.48 -14.84
N ASN A 75 14.83 0.35 -15.34
CA ASN A 75 16.26 0.12 -15.53
C ASN A 75 16.61 0.25 -17.01
N PHE A 76 17.25 1.37 -17.38
CA PHE A 76 17.57 1.72 -18.76
C PHE A 76 19.09 1.92 -18.94
N PRO A 77 19.89 0.83 -18.99
CA PRO A 77 21.35 0.94 -19.14
C PRO A 77 21.74 1.62 -20.46
N LYS A 78 22.98 2.13 -20.52
CA LYS A 78 23.55 2.72 -21.74
C LYS A 78 23.53 1.68 -22.86
N GLY A 79 22.95 2.03 -24.01
CA GLY A 79 22.77 1.10 -25.14
C GLY A 79 21.45 0.32 -25.14
N SER A 80 20.63 0.41 -24.09
CA SER A 80 19.30 -0.21 -24.08
C SER A 80 18.41 0.36 -25.21
N PRO A 81 17.71 -0.49 -25.98
CA PRO A 81 16.75 -0.04 -26.99
C PRO A 81 15.60 0.78 -26.37
N LEU A 82 15.36 0.63 -25.07
CA LEU A 82 14.32 1.33 -24.32
C LEU A 82 14.76 2.72 -23.80
N ARG A 83 15.99 3.17 -24.08
CA ARG A 83 16.46 4.49 -23.63
C ARG A 83 15.61 5.64 -24.20
N LYS A 84 15.14 5.50 -25.44
CA LYS A 84 14.23 6.47 -26.07
C LYS A 84 12.90 6.55 -25.31
N LEU A 85 12.35 5.40 -24.89
CA LEU A 85 11.13 5.34 -24.10
C LEU A 85 11.25 6.14 -22.79
N TRP A 86 12.39 6.08 -22.09
CA TRP A 86 12.58 6.88 -20.88
C TRP A 86 12.58 8.40 -21.16
N LEU A 87 13.17 8.83 -22.28
CA LEU A 87 13.12 10.24 -22.70
C LEU A 87 11.68 10.65 -23.03
N ASP A 88 10.93 9.78 -23.71
CA ASP A 88 9.52 10.01 -24.03
C ASP A 88 8.69 10.12 -22.74
N ILE A 89 8.86 9.21 -21.77
CA ILE A 89 8.19 9.27 -20.46
C ILE A 89 8.46 10.61 -19.76
N LYS A 90 9.72 11.05 -19.69
CA LYS A 90 10.06 12.33 -19.05
C LYS A 90 9.42 13.51 -19.77
N SER A 91 9.50 13.56 -21.09
CA SER A 91 8.90 14.64 -21.89
C SER A 91 7.37 14.65 -21.80
N ARG A 92 6.74 13.49 -21.65
CA ARG A 92 5.29 13.38 -21.40
C ARG A 92 4.90 13.70 -19.98
N ALA A 93 5.78 13.54 -18.99
CA ALA A 93 5.55 14.10 -17.66
C ALA A 93 5.65 15.62 -17.71
N PHE A 94 6.77 16.18 -18.18
CA PHE A 94 6.98 17.61 -18.39
C PHE A 94 7.80 17.82 -19.68
N PRO A 95 7.36 18.69 -20.60
CA PRO A 95 6.25 19.64 -20.51
C PRO A 95 4.88 19.07 -20.94
N GLY A 96 4.68 17.74 -20.92
CA GLY A 96 3.43 17.11 -21.34
C GLY A 96 2.26 17.27 -20.35
N SER A 97 2.03 16.28 -19.50
CA SER A 97 0.87 16.19 -18.61
C SER A 97 0.95 17.09 -17.38
N THR A 98 2.14 17.58 -17.04
CA THR A 98 2.39 18.44 -15.88
C THR A 98 3.25 19.63 -16.26
N SER A 99 3.17 20.70 -15.47
CA SER A 99 3.95 21.92 -15.62
C SER A 99 4.81 22.17 -14.38
N ASN A 100 4.21 22.65 -13.28
CA ASN A 100 4.94 22.99 -12.06
C ASN A 100 5.10 21.80 -11.09
N HIS A 101 6.18 21.85 -10.29
CA HIS A 101 6.45 20.88 -9.24
C HIS A 101 5.66 21.23 -7.97
N HIS A 102 4.93 20.26 -7.39
CA HIS A 102 4.21 20.47 -6.12
C HIS A 102 5.15 20.33 -4.90
N LEU A 103 6.06 21.28 -4.68
CA LEU A 103 7.16 21.14 -3.71
C LEU A 103 6.72 20.72 -2.30
N GLY A 104 5.60 21.24 -1.77
CA GLY A 104 5.12 20.87 -0.42
C GLY A 104 4.89 19.36 -0.24
N THR A 105 4.19 18.73 -1.18
CA THR A 105 3.98 17.27 -1.13
C THR A 105 5.23 16.49 -1.55
N LEU A 106 6.24 17.12 -2.17
CA LEU A 106 7.52 16.47 -2.47
C LEU A 106 8.36 16.33 -1.20
N LEU A 107 8.34 17.34 -0.32
CA LEU A 107 9.00 17.28 0.99
C LEU A 107 8.37 16.21 1.88
N ALA A 108 7.04 16.13 1.91
CA ALA A 108 6.33 15.05 2.60
C ALA A 108 6.70 13.66 2.05
N LEU A 109 6.88 13.54 0.73
CA LEU A 109 7.34 12.29 0.13
C LEU A 109 8.77 11.96 0.52
N LEU A 110 9.67 12.95 0.55
CA LEU A 110 11.04 12.75 0.98
C LEU A 110 11.11 12.23 2.43
N MET A 111 10.33 12.81 3.34
CA MET A 111 10.24 12.30 4.73
C MET A 111 9.69 10.89 4.78
N ALA A 112 8.62 10.57 4.04
CA ALA A 112 8.10 9.22 3.95
C ALA A 112 9.12 8.23 3.37
N VAL A 113 9.99 8.64 2.44
CA VAL A 113 11.09 7.82 1.92
C VAL A 113 12.13 7.54 3.01
N TYR A 114 12.48 8.52 3.86
CA TYR A 114 13.36 8.29 5.00
C TYR A 114 12.77 7.26 5.97
N GLU A 115 11.49 7.42 6.35
CA GLU A 115 10.80 6.46 7.22
C GLU A 115 10.71 5.07 6.59
N MET A 116 10.36 4.99 5.30
CA MET A 116 10.32 3.71 4.59
C MET A 116 11.70 3.05 4.56
N ASN A 117 12.79 3.80 4.36
CA ASN A 117 14.13 3.22 4.38
C ASN A 117 14.54 2.72 5.76
N GLU A 118 14.18 3.46 6.81
CA GLU A 118 14.44 3.08 8.20
C GLU A 118 13.67 1.81 8.59
N PHE A 119 12.38 1.76 8.23
CA PHE A 119 11.46 0.77 8.80
C PHE A 119 11.08 -0.37 7.86
N LYS A 120 11.46 -0.34 6.58
CA LYS A 120 10.96 -1.29 5.56
C LYS A 120 11.06 -2.75 6.01
N GLU A 121 12.17 -3.21 6.57
CA GLU A 121 12.35 -4.64 6.85
C GLU A 121 11.34 -5.13 7.90
N GLU A 122 11.20 -4.41 9.00
CA GLU A 122 10.23 -4.75 10.05
C GLU A 122 8.79 -4.53 9.57
N TYR A 123 8.50 -3.40 8.93
CA TYR A 123 7.18 -3.06 8.43
C TYR A 123 6.66 -4.09 7.42
N GLN A 124 7.49 -4.45 6.43
CA GLN A 124 7.12 -5.39 5.37
C GLN A 124 6.86 -6.79 5.92
N LYS A 125 7.70 -7.24 6.86
CA LYS A 125 7.51 -8.51 7.57
C LYS A 125 6.20 -8.50 8.35
N GLN A 126 5.94 -7.45 9.13
CA GLN A 126 4.74 -7.36 9.96
C GLN A 126 3.46 -7.23 9.13
N VAL A 127 3.46 -6.46 8.04
CA VAL A 127 2.29 -6.34 7.14
C VAL A 127 1.90 -7.71 6.58
N ARG A 128 2.85 -8.51 6.10
CA ARG A 128 2.57 -9.84 5.56
C ARG A 128 2.10 -10.81 6.65
N ALA A 129 2.75 -10.79 7.83
CA ALA A 129 2.34 -11.62 8.96
C ALA A 129 0.91 -11.29 9.43
N ASN A 130 0.60 -10.00 9.55
CA ASN A 130 -0.73 -9.52 9.91
C ASN A 130 -1.79 -9.92 8.89
N ALA A 131 -1.51 -9.80 7.58
CA ALA A 131 -2.47 -10.18 6.55
C ALA A 131 -2.83 -11.68 6.62
N LYS A 132 -1.83 -12.55 6.76
CA LYS A 132 -2.04 -14.00 6.92
C LYS A 132 -2.79 -14.33 8.22
N SER A 133 -2.42 -13.70 9.33
CA SER A 133 -3.10 -13.90 10.62
C SER A 133 -4.55 -13.43 10.56
N PHE A 134 -4.80 -12.28 9.93
CA PHE A 134 -6.13 -11.70 9.80
C PHE A 134 -7.04 -12.58 8.93
N ALA A 135 -6.52 -13.08 7.81
CA ALA A 135 -7.23 -14.04 6.95
C ALA A 135 -7.62 -15.31 7.72
N ARG A 136 -6.69 -15.91 8.47
CA ARG A 136 -6.97 -17.09 9.30
C ARG A 136 -8.01 -16.82 10.38
N ALA A 137 -7.87 -15.72 11.12
CA ALA A 137 -8.81 -15.38 12.18
C ALA A 137 -10.23 -15.12 11.62
N LEU A 138 -10.37 -14.45 10.48
CA LEU A 138 -11.66 -14.31 9.81
C LEU A 138 -12.24 -15.67 9.41
N LYS A 139 -11.41 -16.57 8.87
CA LYS A 139 -11.83 -17.93 8.53
C LYS A 139 -12.34 -18.70 9.75
N ASP A 140 -11.63 -18.61 10.87
CA ASP A 140 -11.98 -19.28 12.13
C ASP A 140 -13.30 -18.77 12.73
N THR A 141 -13.72 -17.54 12.39
CA THR A 141 -15.05 -17.02 12.75
C THR A 141 -16.20 -17.56 11.90
N GLY A 142 -15.89 -18.33 10.85
CA GLY A 142 -16.87 -18.87 9.89
C GLY A 142 -17.10 -18.00 8.64
N ILE A 143 -16.32 -16.94 8.45
CA ILE A 143 -16.35 -16.13 7.22
C ILE A 143 -15.50 -16.83 6.15
N GLN A 144 -16.03 -16.95 4.93
CA GLN A 144 -15.23 -17.46 3.82
C GLN A 144 -14.20 -16.41 3.37
N VAL A 145 -12.95 -16.83 3.23
CA VAL A 145 -11.82 -15.97 2.85
C VAL A 145 -11.23 -16.43 1.53
N GLU A 146 -10.93 -15.49 0.63
CA GLU A 146 -10.27 -15.79 -0.65
C GLU A 146 -8.79 -16.10 -0.46
N GLY A 147 -8.25 -16.94 -1.35
CA GLY A 147 -6.88 -17.43 -1.30
C GLY A 147 -6.79 -18.88 -0.85
N ASP A 148 -5.64 -19.50 -1.09
CA ASP A 148 -5.35 -20.87 -0.66
C ASP A 148 -4.91 -20.88 0.80
N GLU A 149 -5.65 -21.58 1.65
CA GLU A 149 -5.32 -21.73 3.06
C GLU A 149 -3.90 -22.29 3.29
N LYS A 150 -3.42 -23.15 2.39
CA LYS A 150 -2.09 -23.79 2.50
C LYS A 150 -0.95 -22.78 2.45
N ASP A 151 -1.11 -21.67 1.75
CA ASP A 151 -0.13 -20.58 1.71
C ASP A 151 -0.40 -19.47 2.74
N GLY A 152 -1.54 -19.55 3.44
CA GLY A 152 -2.00 -18.55 4.38
C GLY A 152 -2.86 -17.45 3.74
N PHE A 153 -3.53 -17.75 2.63
CA PHE A 153 -4.52 -16.93 1.91
C PHE A 153 -3.96 -15.76 1.09
N THR A 154 -2.84 -15.17 1.49
CA THR A 154 -2.32 -13.96 0.82
C THR A 154 -0.83 -13.78 1.09
N GLU A 155 -0.11 -13.34 0.07
CA GLU A 155 1.27 -12.88 0.16
C GLU A 155 1.38 -11.34 0.20
N THR A 156 0.25 -10.64 0.15
CA THR A 156 0.17 -9.17 0.11
C THR A 156 -0.29 -8.57 1.44
N HIS A 157 -0.69 -7.30 1.44
CA HIS A 157 -1.35 -6.62 2.57
C HIS A 157 -2.88 -6.82 2.57
N GLN A 158 -3.44 -7.40 1.51
CA GLN A 158 -4.88 -7.48 1.28
C GLN A 158 -5.45 -8.78 1.83
N VAL A 159 -6.63 -8.69 2.43
CA VAL A 159 -7.46 -9.81 2.82
C VAL A 159 -8.83 -9.61 2.19
N VAL A 160 -9.34 -10.62 1.50
CA VAL A 160 -10.61 -10.55 0.77
C VAL A 160 -11.53 -11.63 1.32
N ILE A 161 -12.75 -11.25 1.70
CA ILE A 161 -13.76 -12.17 2.23
C ILE A 161 -14.97 -12.23 1.33
N ARG A 162 -15.68 -13.37 1.33
CA ARG A 162 -16.97 -13.52 0.68
C ARG A 162 -18.11 -13.28 1.64
N ILE A 163 -19.08 -12.48 1.20
CA ILE A 163 -20.20 -12.05 2.03
C ILE A 163 -21.57 -12.40 1.43
N LYS A 164 -21.63 -13.09 0.29
CA LYS A 164 -22.87 -13.41 -0.43
C LYS A 164 -23.92 -14.12 0.44
N ALA A 165 -23.48 -14.94 1.39
CA ALA A 165 -24.36 -15.62 2.34
C ALA A 165 -25.00 -14.69 3.40
N HIS A 166 -24.48 -13.46 3.56
CA HIS A 166 -24.85 -12.52 4.61
C HIS A 166 -25.47 -11.22 4.10
N GLY A 167 -25.30 -10.89 2.82
CA GLY A 167 -25.90 -9.71 2.19
C GLY A 167 -25.18 -9.32 0.90
N ASP A 168 -25.60 -8.17 0.35
CA ASP A 168 -24.88 -7.50 -0.74
C ASP A 168 -23.65 -6.75 -0.21
N GLY A 169 -22.58 -6.65 -1.01
CA GLY A 169 -21.33 -6.02 -0.59
C GLY A 169 -21.49 -4.56 -0.16
N GLN A 170 -22.31 -3.77 -0.83
CA GLN A 170 -22.53 -2.37 -0.46
C GLN A 170 -23.21 -2.26 0.92
N GLU A 171 -24.21 -3.11 1.16
CA GLU A 171 -24.92 -3.15 2.44
C GLU A 171 -24.01 -3.63 3.59
N ILE A 172 -23.20 -4.66 3.35
CA ILE A 172 -22.25 -5.16 4.36
C ILE A 172 -21.16 -4.13 4.66
N ALA A 173 -20.61 -3.47 3.64
CA ALA A 173 -19.64 -2.39 3.83
C ALA A 173 -20.24 -1.25 4.67
N ARG A 174 -21.49 -0.85 4.39
CA ARG A 174 -22.21 0.17 5.16
C ARG A 174 -22.44 -0.25 6.61
N ARG A 175 -22.84 -1.50 6.86
CA ARG A 175 -23.00 -2.04 8.23
C ARG A 175 -21.69 -2.03 9.01
N LEU A 176 -20.56 -2.36 8.37
CA LEU A 176 -19.24 -2.26 8.97
C LEU A 176 -18.86 -0.81 9.27
N GLU A 177 -19.11 0.11 8.32
CA GLU A 177 -18.84 1.54 8.47
C GLU A 177 -19.63 2.16 9.64
N GLU A 178 -20.92 1.82 9.79
CA GLU A 178 -21.76 2.25 10.93
C GLU A 178 -21.20 1.81 12.29
N ASN A 179 -20.34 0.78 12.30
CA ASN A 179 -19.63 0.26 13.46
C ASN A 179 -18.16 0.71 13.53
N ASN A 180 -17.79 1.77 12.80
CA ASN A 180 -16.44 2.33 12.70
C ASN A 180 -15.39 1.38 12.09
N ILE A 181 -15.80 0.42 11.27
CA ILE A 181 -14.91 -0.49 10.53
C ILE A 181 -15.03 -0.15 9.04
N VAL A 182 -14.11 0.66 8.53
CA VAL A 182 -14.16 1.12 7.12
C VAL A 182 -13.52 0.07 6.22
N THR A 183 -14.29 -0.42 5.24
CA THR A 183 -13.86 -1.44 4.29
C THR A 183 -14.29 -1.06 2.87
N ASN A 184 -13.86 -1.83 1.87
CA ASN A 184 -14.23 -1.60 0.48
C ASN A 184 -14.91 -2.84 -0.09
N TYR A 185 -16.18 -2.72 -0.48
CA TYR A 185 -16.85 -3.77 -1.24
C TYR A 185 -16.20 -3.95 -2.61
N GLN A 186 -16.15 -5.19 -3.07
CA GLN A 186 -15.32 -5.57 -4.21
C GLN A 186 -16.01 -6.70 -4.97
N ALA A 187 -16.21 -6.49 -6.27
CA ALA A 187 -16.64 -7.56 -7.16
C ALA A 187 -15.53 -8.62 -7.28
N LEU A 188 -15.94 -9.89 -7.19
CA LEU A 188 -15.10 -11.08 -7.35
C LEU A 188 -15.32 -11.72 -8.73
N PRO A 189 -14.41 -12.61 -9.19
CA PRO A 189 -14.46 -13.14 -10.56
C PRO A 189 -15.76 -13.84 -10.96
N ASP A 190 -16.50 -14.39 -10.00
CA ASP A 190 -17.76 -15.10 -10.19
C ASP A 190 -19.01 -14.22 -9.97
N ASP A 191 -18.83 -12.92 -9.74
CA ASP A 191 -19.95 -11.97 -9.68
C ASP A 191 -20.46 -11.63 -11.07
N GLU A 192 -21.78 -11.60 -11.24
CA GLU A 192 -22.44 -11.25 -12.52
C GLU A 192 -22.11 -9.83 -12.97
N THR A 193 -22.03 -8.89 -12.02
CA THR A 193 -21.81 -7.47 -12.29
C THR A 193 -21.05 -6.82 -11.14
N PHE A 194 -20.39 -5.70 -11.43
CA PHE A 194 -19.74 -4.89 -10.40
C PHE A 194 -20.71 -4.35 -9.33
N LEU A 195 -21.97 -4.14 -9.71
CA LEU A 195 -23.01 -3.58 -8.83
C LEU A 195 -23.53 -4.58 -7.78
N LYS A 196 -23.34 -5.88 -8.01
CA LYS A 196 -23.75 -6.95 -7.09
C LYS A 196 -22.52 -7.65 -6.52
N SER A 197 -21.64 -6.88 -5.89
CA SER A 197 -20.38 -7.39 -5.38
C SER A 197 -20.59 -8.38 -4.23
N SER A 198 -19.94 -9.55 -4.30
CA SER A 198 -19.98 -10.56 -3.24
C SER A 198 -18.78 -10.55 -2.30
N GLY A 199 -17.84 -9.63 -2.51
CA GLY A 199 -16.60 -9.54 -1.75
C GLY A 199 -16.48 -8.27 -0.90
N ILE A 200 -15.71 -8.37 0.18
CA ILE A 200 -15.16 -7.21 0.90
C ILE A 200 -13.64 -7.33 0.88
N ARG A 201 -12.96 -6.29 0.39
CA ARG A 201 -11.49 -6.16 0.40
C ARG A 201 -11.07 -5.27 1.57
N MET A 202 -10.16 -5.78 2.37
CA MET A 202 -9.54 -5.10 3.51
C MET A 202 -8.03 -5.07 3.34
N GLY A 203 -7.38 -4.13 4.03
CA GLY A 203 -5.93 -4.01 4.06
C GLY A 203 -5.42 -3.83 5.48
N VAL A 204 -4.31 -4.47 5.83
CA VAL A 204 -3.72 -4.43 7.18
C VAL A 204 -2.70 -3.31 7.38
N GLN A 205 -2.26 -2.67 6.29
CA GLN A 205 -1.07 -1.84 6.21
C GLN A 205 -1.12 -0.57 7.07
N GLU A 206 -2.30 0.04 7.19
CA GLU A 206 -2.50 1.26 7.99
C GLU A 206 -2.43 0.94 9.48
N MET A 207 -3.21 -0.04 9.92
CA MET A 207 -3.21 -0.41 11.33
C MET A 207 -1.90 -1.07 11.77
N THR A 208 -1.20 -1.74 10.86
CA THR A 208 0.19 -2.16 11.09
C THR A 208 1.08 -0.94 11.33
N ARG A 209 0.90 0.18 10.57
CA ARG A 209 1.63 1.44 10.81
C ARG A 209 1.44 1.96 12.24
N TYR A 210 0.21 1.81 12.77
CA TYR A 210 -0.16 2.16 14.15
C TYR A 210 0.17 1.08 15.19
N GLY A 211 0.88 0.02 14.80
CA GLY A 211 1.41 -0.97 15.74
C GLY A 211 0.55 -2.20 15.99
N MET A 212 -0.58 -2.38 15.29
CA MET A 212 -1.35 -3.63 15.39
C MET A 212 -0.50 -4.83 14.92
N LYS A 213 -0.64 -5.92 15.65
CA LYS A 213 -0.02 -7.23 15.41
C LYS A 213 -1.08 -8.31 15.23
N GLU A 214 -0.63 -9.54 15.04
CA GLU A 214 -1.46 -10.72 14.73
C GLU A 214 -2.65 -10.89 15.68
N LYS A 215 -2.43 -10.77 16.99
CA LYS A 215 -3.49 -10.89 18.02
C LYS A 215 -4.53 -9.76 17.95
N ASP A 216 -4.12 -8.58 17.51
CA ASP A 216 -5.02 -7.44 17.37
C ASP A 216 -5.95 -7.65 16.16
N PHE A 217 -5.43 -8.26 15.09
CA PHE A 217 -6.23 -8.66 13.94
C PHE A 217 -7.18 -9.84 14.24
N ASP A 218 -6.81 -10.74 15.16
CA ASP A 218 -7.72 -11.76 15.68
C ASP A 218 -8.93 -11.11 16.38
N GLN A 219 -8.68 -10.18 17.30
CA GLN A 219 -9.75 -9.43 17.95
C GLN A 219 -10.63 -8.64 16.95
N LEU A 220 -10.01 -7.99 15.95
CA LEU A 220 -10.74 -7.30 14.88
C LEU A 220 -11.62 -8.26 14.06
N SER A 221 -11.15 -9.48 13.80
CA SER A 221 -11.92 -10.51 13.08
C SER A 221 -13.19 -10.87 13.86
N GLY A 222 -13.11 -10.96 15.19
CA GLY A 222 -14.27 -11.14 16.05
C GLY A 222 -15.32 -10.03 15.90
N PHE A 223 -14.90 -8.76 15.83
CA PHE A 223 -15.81 -7.64 15.58
C PHE A 223 -16.45 -7.70 14.20
N ILE A 224 -15.67 -8.05 13.18
CA ILE A 224 -16.18 -8.20 11.81
C ILE A 224 -17.22 -9.33 11.75
N ALA A 225 -16.97 -10.46 12.39
CA ALA A 225 -17.93 -11.56 12.48
C ALA A 225 -19.19 -11.19 13.26
N ASP A 226 -19.05 -10.46 14.37
CA ASP A 226 -20.19 -9.90 15.11
C ASP A 226 -21.08 -9.04 14.20
N VAL A 227 -20.48 -8.17 13.38
CA VAL A 227 -21.24 -7.32 12.46
C VAL A 227 -21.86 -8.13 11.33
N ILE A 228 -21.07 -8.95 10.62
CA ILE A 228 -21.50 -9.62 9.39
C ILE A 228 -22.47 -10.77 9.68
N ILE A 229 -22.05 -11.71 10.52
CA ILE A 229 -22.76 -12.98 10.76
C ILE A 229 -23.87 -12.78 11.79
N ARG A 230 -23.59 -12.07 12.88
CA ARG A 230 -24.48 -11.97 14.05
C ARG A 230 -25.34 -10.71 14.05
N ASN A 231 -25.14 -9.82 13.07
CA ASN A 231 -25.81 -8.53 12.96
C ASN A 231 -25.77 -7.71 14.26
N LYS A 232 -24.65 -7.81 15.00
CA LYS A 232 -24.43 -7.13 16.27
C LYS A 232 -23.74 -5.79 16.04
N LYS A 233 -24.19 -4.77 16.77
CA LYS A 233 -23.51 -3.47 16.83
C LYS A 233 -22.31 -3.56 17.76
N VAL A 234 -21.15 -3.15 17.28
CA VAL A 234 -19.85 -3.16 17.98
C VAL A 234 -19.16 -1.79 17.95
N LYS A 235 -19.90 -0.72 17.61
CA LYS A 235 -19.36 0.63 17.41
C LYS A 235 -18.50 1.14 18.58
N GLU A 236 -18.95 0.93 19.81
CA GLU A 236 -18.24 1.39 21.00
C GLU A 236 -17.03 0.49 21.34
N GLU A 237 -17.14 -0.82 21.11
CA GLU A 237 -16.03 -1.77 21.19
C GLU A 237 -14.93 -1.44 20.19
N ALA A 238 -15.28 -1.24 18.92
CA ALA A 238 -14.36 -0.84 17.86
C ALA A 238 -13.68 0.50 18.17
N LYS A 239 -14.44 1.48 18.67
CA LYS A 239 -13.90 2.78 19.11
C LYS A 239 -12.91 2.64 20.26
N ARG A 240 -13.25 1.87 21.30
CA ARG A 240 -12.34 1.60 22.43
C ARG A 240 -11.08 0.89 21.96
N PHE A 241 -11.24 -0.12 21.10
CA PHE A 241 -10.11 -0.87 20.55
C PHE A 241 -9.19 0.02 19.71
N ARG A 242 -9.75 0.87 18.84
CA ARG A 242 -8.99 1.87 18.08
C ARG A 242 -8.23 2.84 18.99
N GLY A 243 -8.75 3.14 20.17
CA GLY A 243 -8.11 3.98 21.19
C GLY A 243 -6.77 3.47 21.70
N ASN A 244 -6.46 2.17 21.52
CA ASN A 244 -5.17 1.60 21.90
C ASN A 244 -4.03 1.92 20.91
N PHE A 245 -4.34 2.43 19.72
CA PHE A 245 -3.41 2.56 18.60
C PHE A 245 -3.29 4.00 18.07
N LEU A 246 -3.22 4.99 18.95
CA LEU A 246 -3.25 6.42 18.56
C LEU A 246 -1.90 6.95 18.04
N GLN A 247 -0.80 6.29 18.39
CA GLN A 247 0.55 6.69 17.99
C GLN A 247 1.04 5.84 16.82
N MET A 248 1.62 6.47 15.80
CA MET A 248 2.24 5.75 14.69
C MET A 248 3.56 5.12 15.16
N LYS A 249 3.71 3.82 14.93
CA LYS A 249 4.91 3.05 15.30
C LYS A 249 6.03 3.19 14.27
N TYR A 250 5.68 3.09 12.99
CA TYR A 250 6.63 3.24 11.88
C TYR A 250 6.65 4.70 11.41
N CYS A 251 7.06 5.57 12.33
CA CYS A 251 7.20 7.01 12.17
C CYS A 251 8.46 7.41 12.94
N LEU A 252 9.32 8.24 12.34
CA LEU A 252 10.49 8.74 13.05
C LEU A 252 10.04 9.57 14.25
N SER A 253 10.73 9.42 15.38
CA SER A 253 10.48 10.29 16.54
C SER A 253 10.82 11.73 16.18
N PRO A 254 10.24 12.73 16.87
CA PRO A 254 10.62 14.14 16.67
C PRO A 254 12.15 14.34 16.72
N LYS A 255 12.81 13.71 17.70
CA LYS A 255 14.27 13.76 17.87
C LYS A 255 15.06 13.26 16.66
N GLU A 256 14.57 12.22 15.97
CA GLU A 256 15.22 11.67 14.76
C GLU A 256 14.84 12.47 13.50
N ALA A 257 13.63 13.01 13.46
CA ALA A 257 13.12 13.76 12.31
C ALA A 257 13.72 15.18 12.20
N PHE A 258 14.00 15.88 13.30
CA PHE A 258 14.48 17.28 13.23
C PHE A 258 15.81 17.45 12.52
N PRO A 259 16.85 16.65 12.78
CA PRO A 259 18.12 16.79 12.05
C PRO A 259 17.95 16.60 10.53
N ILE A 260 16.98 15.80 10.11
CA ILE A 260 16.65 15.58 8.70
C ILE A 260 15.90 16.80 8.14
N ALA A 261 14.85 17.26 8.82
CA ALA A 261 14.08 18.44 8.43
C ALA A 261 14.96 19.69 8.34
N ALA A 262 15.86 19.88 9.31
CA ALA A 262 16.88 20.92 9.34
C ALA A 262 17.72 20.95 8.06
N LYS A 263 18.29 19.80 7.66
CA LYS A 263 19.10 19.67 6.45
C LYS A 263 18.30 19.97 5.19
N ILE A 264 17.06 19.49 5.12
CA ILE A 264 16.16 19.74 3.99
C ILE A 264 15.91 21.25 3.84
N ILE A 265 15.57 21.94 4.93
CA ILE A 265 15.30 23.38 4.92
C ILE A 265 16.55 24.17 4.51
N LYS A 266 17.72 23.85 5.07
CA LYS A 266 19.01 24.45 4.66
C LYS A 266 19.32 24.28 3.18
N SER A 267 18.88 23.18 2.55
CA SER A 267 19.11 22.92 1.12
C SER A 267 18.18 23.69 0.18
N ILE A 268 17.04 24.16 0.69
CA ILE A 268 15.99 24.81 -0.13
C ILE A 268 16.06 26.33 0.01
N PHE A 269 16.34 26.84 1.21
CA PHE A 269 16.39 28.26 1.45
C PHE A 269 17.81 28.79 1.27
N PRO A 270 18.00 29.85 0.46
CA PRO A 270 19.32 30.44 0.22
C PRO A 270 19.85 31.27 1.40
N TYR A 271 19.13 31.32 2.52
CA TYR A 271 19.46 32.09 3.72
C TYR A 271 19.74 31.14 4.90
N PRO A 272 21.01 30.83 5.20
CA PRO A 272 21.38 29.92 6.28
C PRO A 272 20.79 30.33 7.64
N ASP A 273 20.79 31.64 7.93
CA ASP A 273 20.29 32.19 9.20
C ASP A 273 18.81 31.88 9.44
N PHE A 274 17.98 31.87 8.39
CA PHE A 274 16.56 31.54 8.51
C PHE A 274 16.37 30.06 8.86
N ALA A 275 17.14 29.18 8.23
CA ALA A 275 17.07 27.75 8.50
C ALA A 275 17.53 27.46 9.94
N ASP A 276 18.60 28.10 10.40
CA ASP A 276 19.10 27.96 11.77
C ASP A 276 18.08 28.47 12.81
N LEU A 277 17.50 29.65 12.61
CA LEU A 277 16.41 30.18 13.44
C LEU A 277 15.17 29.29 13.47
N PHE A 278 14.81 28.69 12.34
CA PHE A 278 13.67 27.76 12.26
C PHE A 278 13.94 26.48 13.06
N ILE A 279 15.16 25.94 12.96
CA ILE A 279 15.59 24.74 13.70
C ILE A 279 15.60 25.02 15.21
N GLU A 280 16.20 26.14 15.65
CA GLU A 280 16.22 26.52 17.06
C GLU A 280 14.81 26.67 17.64
N ASN A 281 13.87 27.21 16.86
CA ASN A 281 12.48 27.34 17.29
C ASN A 281 11.76 25.99 17.36
N LEU A 282 12.05 25.05 16.46
CA LEU A 282 11.50 23.70 16.55
C LEU A 282 11.98 22.97 17.80
N GLU A 283 13.27 23.08 18.13
CA GLU A 283 13.85 22.43 19.31
C GLU A 283 13.31 22.98 20.64
N LYS A 284 12.92 24.26 20.69
CA LYS A 284 12.39 24.91 21.91
C LYS A 284 10.94 24.56 22.26
N ASN A 285 10.15 24.07 21.31
CA ASN A 285 8.69 23.90 21.45
C ASN A 285 8.25 22.44 21.65
N ILE A 286 9.14 21.59 22.16
CA ILE A 286 8.98 20.13 22.29
C ILE A 286 9.52 19.69 23.64
#